data_AF-A0A4Q2U7S5-F1
#
_entry.id   AF-A0A4Q2U7S5-F1
#
_cell.length_a   1.000
_cell.length_b   1.000
_cell.length_c   1.000
_cell.angle_alpha   90.00
_cell.angle_beta   90.00
_cell.angle_gamma   90.00
#
_symmetry.space_group_name_H-M   'P 1'
#
loop_
_entity.id
_entity.type
_entity.pdbx_description
1 polymer ?
#
loop_
_entity_poly.entity_id
_entity_poly.type
_entity_poly.pdbx_seq_one_letter_code
_entity_poly.pdbx_strand_id
1 'polypeptide(L)'
;MARKPTRRREPDASPDAATAAVRAAIRAHVPDAIRELARLAHEATSEAARVSAINALIDRGYGDLKHAAEADEGVAGITVRFVGPADKA
;
A
#
# COMPACT_ATOMS: atom_id res chain seq x y z
N MET A 1 47.51 24.14 26.90
CA MET A 1 46.09 24.56 26.94
C MET A 1 45.24 23.33 26.64
N ALA A 2 44.57 22.76 27.65
CA ALA A 2 43.75 21.55 27.49
C ALA A 2 42.39 21.89 26.86
N ARG A 3 42.02 21.22 25.76
CA ARG A 3 40.69 21.37 25.15
C ARG A 3 39.65 20.69 26.05
N LYS A 4 38.67 21.47 26.50
CA LYS A 4 37.54 21.04 27.32
C LYS A 4 36.76 19.93 26.59
N PRO A 5 36.44 18.78 27.22
CA PRO A 5 35.72 17.72 26.54
C PRO A 5 34.32 18.22 26.19
N THR A 6 33.98 18.18 24.90
CA THR A 6 32.63 18.46 24.43
C THR A 6 31.70 17.38 25.00
N ARG A 7 30.59 17.78 25.62
CA ARG A 7 29.56 16.83 26.03
C ARG A 7 29.17 16.03 24.79
N ARG A 8 29.36 14.71 24.79
CA ARG A 8 28.69 13.85 23.81
C ARG A 8 27.21 14.18 23.93
N ARG A 9 26.60 14.67 22.85
CA ARG A 9 25.15 14.66 22.74
C ARG A 9 24.74 13.20 22.96
N GLU A 10 24.05 12.93 24.05
CA GLU A 10 23.22 11.73 24.13
C GLU A 10 22.30 11.78 22.90
N PRO A 11 22.13 10.68 22.18
CA PRO A 11 21.22 10.67 21.04
C PRO A 11 19.82 10.85 21.62
N ASP A 12 19.36 12.11 21.68
CA ASP A 12 17.94 12.44 21.76
C ASP A 12 17.26 11.51 20.76
N ALA A 13 16.26 10.74 21.22
CA ALA A 13 15.61 9.70 20.42
C ALA A 13 15.38 10.23 19.00
N SER A 14 16.18 9.72 18.04
CA SER A 14 16.20 10.28 16.69
C SER A 14 14.74 10.32 16.19
N PRO A 15 14.28 11.38 15.51
CA PRO A 15 12.97 11.40 14.88
C PRO A 15 12.70 10.14 14.02
N ASP A 16 13.75 9.48 13.54
CA ASP A 16 13.70 8.20 12.84
C ASP A 16 13.19 7.04 13.71
N ALA A 17 13.54 7.01 15.00
CA ALA A 17 13.11 5.96 15.94
C ALA A 17 11.61 6.09 16.28
N ALA A 18 11.12 7.31 16.51
CA ALA A 18 9.69 7.57 16.69
C ALA A 18 8.90 7.21 15.42
N THR A 19 9.42 7.57 14.25
CA THR A 19 8.82 7.22 12.95
C THR A 19 8.82 5.71 12.71
N ALA A 20 9.88 5.00 13.10
CA ALA A 20 9.97 3.55 12.99
C ALA A 20 8.94 2.83 13.89
N ALA A 21 8.75 3.31 15.13
CA ALA A 21 7.74 2.77 16.04
C ALA A 21 6.31 2.94 15.48
N VAL A 22 5.99 4.12 14.92
CA VAL A 22 4.70 4.37 14.28
C VAL A 22 4.49 3.44 13.07
N ARG A 23 5.51 3.27 12.22
CA ARG A 23 5.44 2.34 11.09
C ARG A 23 5.21 0.90 11.53
N ALA A 24 5.86 0.46 12.61
CA ALA A 24 5.67 -0.87 13.17
C ALA A 24 4.24 -1.06 13.70
N ALA A 25 3.71 -0.07 14.43
CA ALA A 25 2.34 -0.09 14.92
C ALA A 25 1.32 -0.16 13.76
N ILE A 26 1.51 0.63 12.71
CA ILE A 26 0.62 0.61 11.52
C ILE A 26 0.68 -0.75 10.82
N ARG A 27 1.88 -1.35 10.65
CA ARG A 27 2.03 -2.67 10.02
C ARG A 27 1.27 -3.76 10.76
N ALA A 28 1.17 -3.69 12.08
CA ALA A 28 0.40 -4.64 12.87
C ALA A 28 -1.10 -4.63 12.53
N HIS A 29 -1.63 -3.49 12.07
CA HIS A 29 -3.04 -3.34 11.67
C HIS A 29 -3.32 -3.64 10.20
N VAL A 30 -2.29 -3.87 9.38
CA VAL A 30 -2.45 -4.14 7.94
C VAL A 30 -3.34 -5.37 7.67
N PRO A 31 -3.20 -6.51 8.37
CA PRO A 31 -4.05 -7.68 8.12
C PRO A 31 -5.54 -7.39 8.33
N ASP A 32 -5.88 -6.65 9.39
CA ASP A 32 -7.27 -6.29 9.69
C ASP A 32 -7.81 -5.26 8.69
N ALA A 33 -6.99 -4.30 8.27
CA ALA A 33 -7.35 -3.35 7.22
C ALA A 33 -7.63 -4.04 5.87
N ILE A 34 -6.82 -5.04 5.49
CA ILE A 34 -7.06 -5.84 4.27
C ILE A 34 -8.37 -6.61 4.37
N ARG A 35 -8.66 -7.20 5.54
CA ARG A 35 -9.93 -7.91 5.77
C ARG A 35 -11.12 -6.96 5.60
N GLU A 36 -11.03 -5.76 6.15
CA GLU A 36 -12.10 -4.77 6.03
C GLU A 36 -12.27 -4.26 4.59
N LEU A 37 -11.17 -4.07 3.85
CA LEU A 37 -11.25 -3.74 2.42
C LEU A 37 -11.98 -4.83 1.62
N ALA A 38 -11.71 -6.11 1.90
CA ALA A 38 -12.43 -7.22 1.27
C ALA A 38 -13.92 -7.19 1.61
N ARG A 39 -14.28 -6.91 2.87
CA ARG A 39 -15.68 -6.75 3.27
C ARG A 39 -16.35 -5.60 2.52
N LEU A 40 -15.69 -4.43 2.46
CA LEU A 40 -16.19 -3.25 1.75
C LEU A 40 -16.36 -3.50 0.25
N ALA A 41 -15.46 -4.26 -0.37
CA ALA A 41 -15.57 -4.62 -1.78
C ALA A 41 -16.86 -5.40 -2.09
N HIS A 42 -17.36 -6.19 -1.15
CA HIS A 42 -18.56 -7.02 -1.32
C HIS A 42 -19.84 -6.40 -0.78
N GLU A 43 -19.78 -5.72 0.36
CA GLU A 43 -20.97 -5.37 1.15
C GLU A 43 -21.28 -3.86 1.16
N ALA A 44 -20.37 -3.00 0.70
CA ALA A 44 -20.61 -1.57 0.80
C ALA A 44 -21.77 -1.12 -0.10
N THR A 45 -22.70 -0.35 0.48
CA THR A 45 -23.85 0.21 -0.24
C THR A 45 -23.43 1.25 -1.28
N SER A 46 -22.41 2.06 -0.95
CA SER A 46 -21.85 3.05 -1.87
C SER A 46 -20.99 2.38 -2.92
N GLU A 47 -21.35 2.58 -4.20
CA GLU A 47 -20.58 2.03 -5.32
C GLU A 47 -19.15 2.57 -5.36
N ALA A 48 -18.99 3.87 -5.05
CA ALA A 48 -17.68 4.50 -4.96
C ALA A 48 -16.80 3.84 -3.88
N ALA A 49 -17.39 3.46 -2.73
CA ALA A 49 -16.67 2.76 -1.67
C ALA A 49 -16.23 1.35 -2.11
N ARG A 50 -17.10 0.61 -2.81
CA ARG A 50 -16.75 -0.72 -3.38
C ARG A 50 -15.61 -0.60 -4.38
N VAL A 51 -15.71 0.32 -5.34
CA VAL A 51 -14.68 0.53 -6.37
C VAL A 51 -13.34 0.92 -5.73
N SER A 52 -13.36 1.82 -4.75
CA SER A 52 -12.15 2.21 -4.03
C SER A 52 -11.51 1.03 -3.28
N ALA A 53 -12.31 0.20 -2.62
CA ALA A 53 -11.82 -0.99 -1.91
C ALA A 53 -11.23 -2.04 -2.87
N ILE A 54 -11.88 -2.29 -4.01
CA ILE A 54 -11.40 -3.21 -5.05
C ILE A 54 -10.05 -2.74 -5.60
N ASN A 55 -9.95 -1.47 -6.00
CA ASN A 55 -8.70 -0.91 -6.51
C ASN A 55 -7.57 -0.99 -5.47
N ALA A 56 -7.88 -0.67 -4.21
CA ALA A 56 -6.93 -0.76 -3.11
C ALA A 56 -6.39 -2.18 -2.89
N LEU A 57 -7.21 -3.21 -3.07
CA LEU A 57 -6.78 -4.61 -3.00
C LEU A 57 -5.90 -4.99 -4.19
N ILE A 58 -6.27 -4.57 -5.40
CA ILE A 58 -5.51 -4.84 -6.64
C ILE A 58 -4.11 -4.22 -6.54
N ASP A 59 -4.02 -2.94 -6.18
CA ASP A 59 -2.74 -2.23 -6.06
C ASP A 59 -1.78 -2.89 -5.05
N ARG A 60 -2.32 -3.59 -4.04
CA ARG A 60 -1.52 -4.30 -3.02
C ARG A 60 -1.14 -5.71 -3.43
N GLY A 61 -2.02 -6.42 -4.14
CA GLY A 61 -1.76 -7.79 -4.59
C GLY A 61 -0.82 -7.85 -5.79
N TYR A 62 -0.87 -6.83 -6.65
CA TYR A 62 -0.12 -6.79 -7.92
C TYR A 62 0.95 -5.70 -7.96
N GLY A 63 1.02 -4.82 -6.96
CA GLY A 63 1.92 -3.68 -6.94
C GLY A 63 1.36 -2.46 -7.68
N ASP A 64 2.07 -1.33 -7.58
CA ASP A 64 1.65 -0.07 -8.19
C ASP A 64 1.78 -0.14 -9.72
N LEU A 65 0.66 -0.37 -10.41
CA LEU A 65 0.60 -0.44 -11.87
C LEU A 65 1.06 0.86 -12.55
N LYS A 66 1.19 1.97 -11.80
CA LYS A 66 1.67 3.26 -12.31
C LYS A 66 3.14 3.22 -12.74
N HIS A 67 3.94 2.31 -12.17
CA HIS A 67 5.35 2.15 -12.52
C HIS A 67 5.58 1.05 -13.56
N ALA A 68 4.53 0.35 -14.01
CA ALA A 68 4.66 -0.73 -15.00
C ALA A 68 5.03 -0.23 -16.40
N ALA A 69 4.86 1.08 -16.69
CA ALA A 69 5.20 1.66 -17.98
C ALA A 69 6.70 1.96 -18.16
N GLU A 70 7.49 2.01 -17.07
CA GLU A 70 8.94 2.28 -17.14
C GLU A 70 9.81 1.08 -16.74
N ALA A 71 9.19 -0.07 -16.42
CA ALA A 71 9.91 -1.30 -16.13
C ALA A 71 10.23 -2.03 -17.44
N ASP A 72 11.52 -2.12 -17.75
CA ASP A 72 12.13 -2.93 -18.79
C ASP A 72 11.60 -4.38 -18.75
N GLU A 73 11.48 -5.00 -19.92
CA GLU A 73 10.78 -6.26 -20.22
C GLU A 73 10.68 -7.26 -19.04
N GLY A 74 9.52 -7.33 -18.36
CA GLY A 74 9.30 -8.37 -17.37
C GLY A 74 8.07 -8.28 -16.46
N VAL A 75 7.39 -7.14 -16.39
CA VAL A 75 6.15 -7.03 -15.59
C VAL A 75 4.95 -7.23 -16.51
N ALA A 76 4.43 -8.45 -16.53
CA ALA A 76 3.26 -8.83 -17.31
C ALA A 76 2.03 -8.01 -16.87
N GLY A 77 1.77 -6.90 -17.56
CA GLY A 77 0.53 -6.14 -17.43
C GLY A 77 -0.66 -7.05 -17.78
N ILE A 78 -1.70 -7.03 -16.95
CA ILE A 78 -2.91 -7.82 -17.20
C ILE A 78 -3.82 -7.04 -18.16
N THR A 79 -4.02 -7.59 -19.36
CA THR A 79 -5.07 -7.11 -20.27
C THR A 79 -6.36 -7.87 -19.97
N VAL A 80 -7.34 -7.21 -19.34
CA VAL A 80 -8.67 -7.79 -19.13
C VAL A 80 -9.53 -7.49 -20.37
N ARG A 81 -9.81 -8.53 -21.17
CA ARG A 81 -10.78 -8.46 -22.28
C ARG A 81 -12.14 -8.93 -21.77
N PHE A 82 -13.09 -8.00 -21.66
CA PHE A 82 -14.49 -8.36 -21.45
C PHE A 82 -15.07 -8.94 -22.75
N VAL A 83 -15.43 -10.23 -22.74
CA VAL A 83 -16.18 -10.86 -23.82
C VAL A 83 -17.64 -10.90 -23.38
N GLY A 84 -18.46 -10.02 -23.96
CA GLY A 84 -19.92 -10.09 -23.82
C GLY A 84 -20.47 -11.35 -24.49
N PRO A 85 -21.61 -11.89 -24.03
CA PRO A 85 -22.21 -13.05 -24.68
C PRO A 85 -22.56 -12.68 -26.12
N ALA A 86 -22.12 -13.51 -27.07
CA ALA A 86 -22.53 -13.38 -28.46
C ALA A 86 -24.06 -13.41 -28.51
N ASP A 87 -24.66 -12.38 -29.11
CA ASP A 87 -26.10 -12.29 -29.34
C ASP A 87 -26.65 -13.65 -29.74
N LYS A 88 -27.60 -14.17 -28.94
CA LYS A 88 -28.38 -15.32 -29.34
C LYS A 88 -29.41 -14.83 -30.35
N ALA A 89 -29.06 -14.93 -31.63
CA ALA A 89 -30.01 -14.91 -32.75
C ALA A 89 -30.98 -16.11 -32.66
#